data_AF-A0A7H9B704-F1
#
_entry.id   AF-A0A7H9B704-F1
#
_cell.length_a   1.000
_cell.length_b   1.000
_cell.length_c   1.000
_cell.angle_alpha   90.00
_cell.angle_beta   90.00
_cell.angle_gamma   90.00
#
_symmetry.space_group_name_H-M   'P 1'
#
loop_
_entity.id
_entity.type
_entity.pdbx_description
1 polymer ?
#
loop_
_entity_poly.entity_id
_entity_poly.type
_entity_poly.pdbx_seq_one_letter_code
_entity_poly.pdbx_strand_id
1 'polypeptide(L)'
;MSETDLDLTNMADQDKDKRTANVPLPEKIHLLSLRELQELITDHCNELMLYVGRFHPQNKIREELVKLKHQLEELHEKFKLLEDERSRTQGELEACRVLESQYVMQYQDLEQKIKKSYSNEELKSQLEIEIRHLYDDSNRLELEAKYDANIDQFVKNYMTVRTEYHIQRKKMSSWNAQGELKI
;
A
#
# COMPACT_ATOMS: atom_id res chain seq x y z
N MET A 1 -15.74 -0.73 -41.11
CA MET A 1 -16.76 0.33 -40.98
C MET A 1 -15.99 1.61 -40.76
N SER A 2 -15.86 2.37 -41.84
CA SER A 2 -14.93 3.47 -42.02
C SER A 2 -15.79 4.71 -42.22
N GLU A 3 -15.86 5.56 -41.20
CA GLU A 3 -16.54 6.85 -41.24
C GLU A 3 -15.51 7.94 -40.92
N THR A 4 -14.67 8.24 -41.91
CA THR A 4 -13.85 9.45 -41.97
C THR A 4 -13.68 9.83 -43.43
N ASP A 5 -14.77 10.15 -44.10
CA ASP A 5 -14.74 10.67 -45.48
C ASP A 5 -16.00 11.50 -45.76
N LEU A 6 -16.30 12.50 -44.91
CA LEU A 6 -17.32 13.49 -45.24
C LEU A 6 -17.20 14.74 -44.36
N ASP A 7 -16.09 15.48 -44.42
CA ASP A 7 -16.12 16.91 -44.04
C ASP A 7 -14.93 17.76 -44.51
N LEU A 8 -14.35 17.44 -45.67
CA LEU A 8 -13.24 18.22 -46.25
C LEU A 8 -13.67 19.26 -47.30
N THR A 9 -14.97 19.51 -47.45
CA THR A 9 -15.48 20.40 -48.52
C THR A 9 -16.03 21.75 -48.03
N ASN A 10 -16.05 22.02 -46.71
CA ASN A 10 -16.65 23.25 -46.16
C ASN A 10 -15.69 24.29 -45.56
N MET A 11 -14.36 24.11 -45.71
CA MET A 11 -13.38 25.09 -45.20
C MET A 11 -12.70 25.94 -46.29
N ALA A 12 -13.12 25.82 -47.56
CA ALA A 12 -12.49 26.55 -48.66
C ALA A 12 -13.16 27.89 -49.03
N ASP A 13 -14.29 28.25 -48.40
CA ASP A 13 -15.09 29.43 -48.79
C ASP A 13 -15.20 30.52 -47.71
N GLN A 14 -14.38 30.48 -46.65
CA GLN A 14 -14.29 31.56 -45.65
C GLN A 14 -13.03 32.44 -45.77
N ASP A 15 -12.20 32.24 -46.80
CA ASP A 15 -10.89 32.89 -46.92
C ASP A 15 -10.84 34.04 -47.96
N LYS A 16 -12.00 34.55 -48.40
CA LYS A 16 -12.08 35.65 -49.39
C LYS A 16 -12.41 37.05 -48.85
N ASP A 17 -12.75 37.21 -47.57
CA ASP A 17 -13.13 38.52 -46.99
C ASP A 17 -12.12 39.13 -46.00
N LYS A 18 -10.89 38.61 -45.91
CA LYS A 18 -9.82 39.16 -45.03
C LYS A 18 -8.76 39.99 -45.74
N ARG A 19 -9.06 40.59 -46.90
CA ARG A 19 -8.16 41.55 -47.53
C ARG A 19 -8.71 42.96 -47.33
N THR A 20 -8.02 43.73 -46.46
CA THR A 20 -8.20 45.16 -46.19
C THR A 20 -9.19 45.56 -45.09
N ALA A 21 -9.03 45.04 -43.88
CA ALA A 21 -9.41 45.82 -42.69
C ALA A 21 -8.46 47.02 -42.59
N ASN A 22 -8.79 48.14 -43.25
CA ASN A 22 -8.02 49.38 -43.15
C ASN A 22 -8.01 49.84 -41.69
N VAL A 23 -6.84 49.77 -41.05
CA VAL A 23 -6.63 50.25 -39.69
C VAL A 23 -6.91 51.75 -39.69
N PRO A 24 -7.73 52.28 -38.78
CA PRO A 24 -8.04 53.70 -38.76
C PRO A 24 -6.74 54.46 -38.54
N LEU A 25 -6.56 55.38 -39.46
CA LEU A 25 -5.38 56.16 -39.72
C LEU A 25 -5.37 57.33 -38.70
N PRO A 26 -4.22 57.71 -38.09
CA PRO A 26 -4.18 58.77 -37.07
C PRO A 26 -4.86 60.07 -37.52
N GLU A 27 -5.55 60.77 -36.61
CA GLU A 27 -6.18 62.05 -36.94
C GLU A 27 -5.12 63.03 -37.47
N LYS A 28 -5.35 63.60 -38.67
CA LYS A 28 -4.54 64.61 -39.39
C LYS A 28 -3.54 64.14 -40.46
N ILE A 29 -3.65 62.93 -41.02
CA ILE A 29 -2.74 62.50 -42.12
C ILE A 29 -2.88 63.34 -43.39
N HIS A 30 -4.06 63.94 -43.60
CA HIS A 30 -4.32 64.83 -44.75
C HIS A 30 -3.56 66.17 -44.70
N LEU A 31 -2.89 66.48 -43.58
CA LEU A 31 -2.10 67.70 -43.39
C LEU A 31 -0.60 67.49 -43.66
N LEU A 32 -0.14 66.26 -43.88
CA LEU A 32 1.27 65.96 -44.09
C LEU A 32 1.68 66.07 -45.57
N SER A 33 2.81 66.72 -45.79
CA SER A 33 3.52 66.74 -47.07
C SER A 33 4.02 65.34 -47.42
N LEU A 34 4.12 65.03 -48.72
CA LEU A 34 4.61 63.73 -49.21
C LEU A 34 6.01 63.37 -48.67
N ARG A 35 6.79 64.39 -48.30
CA ARG A 35 8.14 64.28 -47.72
C ARG A 35 8.11 63.87 -46.25
N GLU A 36 7.18 64.44 -45.48
CA GLU A 36 6.96 64.10 -44.07
C GLU A 36 6.33 62.71 -43.93
N LEU A 37 5.55 62.29 -44.94
CA LEU A 37 5.02 60.93 -45.01
C LEU A 37 6.13 59.89 -45.26
N GLN A 38 7.14 60.24 -46.06
CA GLN A 38 8.32 59.40 -46.27
C GLN A 38 9.17 59.30 -45.00
N GLU A 39 9.42 60.43 -44.31
CA GLU A 39 10.10 60.43 -42.99
C GLU A 39 9.32 59.62 -41.94
N LEU A 40 7.99 59.69 -41.93
CA LEU A 40 7.17 58.90 -41.02
C LEU A 40 7.31 57.38 -41.25
N ILE A 41 7.48 56.98 -42.52
CA ILE A 41 7.63 55.57 -42.90
C ILE A 41 9.06 55.07 -42.65
N THR A 42 10.08 55.88 -42.91
CA THR A 42 11.49 55.46 -42.75
C THR A 42 12.00 55.60 -41.32
N ASP A 43 11.67 56.70 -40.64
CA ASP A 43 12.31 57.09 -39.39
C ASP A 43 11.40 56.81 -38.18
N HIS A 44 10.08 56.92 -38.35
CA HIS A 44 9.09 56.71 -37.28
C HIS A 44 8.31 55.39 -37.40
N CYS A 45 8.87 54.39 -38.08
CA CYS A 45 8.27 53.06 -38.23
C CYS A 45 7.95 52.38 -36.88
N ASN A 46 8.75 52.63 -35.84
CA ASN A 46 8.50 52.13 -34.49
C ASN A 46 7.25 52.74 -33.84
N GLU A 47 6.95 54.02 -34.10
CA GLU A 47 5.75 54.68 -33.60
C GLU A 47 4.51 54.18 -34.33
N LEU A 48 4.63 53.89 -35.63
CA LEU A 48 3.60 53.20 -36.41
C LEU A 48 3.36 51.78 -35.89
N MET A 49 4.40 51.02 -35.53
CA MET A 49 4.24 49.71 -34.90
C MET A 49 3.54 49.78 -33.54
N LEU A 50 3.89 50.77 -32.70
CA LEU A 50 3.20 50.99 -31.42
C LEU A 50 1.74 51.39 -31.62
N TYR A 51 1.45 52.20 -32.65
CA TYR A 51 0.09 52.58 -33.04
C TYR A 51 -0.72 51.36 -33.51
N VAL A 52 -0.16 50.53 -34.39
CA VAL A 52 -0.77 49.27 -34.85
C VAL A 52 -0.96 48.29 -33.67
N GLY A 53 -0.04 48.29 -32.70
CA GLY A 53 -0.15 47.52 -31.47
C GLY A 53 -1.38 47.87 -30.61
N ARG A 54 -1.91 49.10 -30.70
CA ARG A 54 -3.16 49.49 -30.01
C ARG A 54 -4.41 48.83 -30.60
N PHE A 55 -4.35 48.41 -31.86
CA PHE A 55 -5.45 47.72 -32.55
C PHE A 55 -5.44 46.20 -32.33
N HIS A 56 -4.40 45.66 -31.68
CA HIS A 56 -4.36 44.30 -31.17
C HIS A 56 -4.50 44.31 -29.64
N PRO A 57 -5.72 44.44 -29.08
CA PRO A 57 -5.91 44.43 -27.64
C PRO A 57 -5.57 43.05 -27.08
N GLN A 58 -4.33 42.89 -26.61
CA GLN A 58 -3.84 41.69 -25.92
C GLN A 58 -4.47 41.52 -24.53
N ASN A 59 -5.36 42.42 -24.11
CA ASN A 59 -5.98 42.42 -22.78
C ASN A 59 -6.75 41.12 -22.50
N LYS A 60 -7.49 40.56 -23.48
CA LYS A 60 -8.22 39.29 -23.30
C LYS A 60 -7.28 38.11 -23.05
N ILE A 61 -6.22 38.01 -23.86
CA ILE A 61 -5.18 36.98 -23.71
C ILE A 61 -4.46 37.14 -22.37
N ARG A 62 -4.19 38.38 -21.96
CA ARG A 62 -3.55 38.69 -20.67
C ARG A 62 -4.44 38.30 -19.49
N GLU A 63 -5.74 38.55 -19.56
CA GLU A 63 -6.72 38.12 -18.55
C GLU A 63 -6.82 36.59 -18.46
N GLU A 64 -6.86 35.89 -19.59
CA GLU A 64 -6.82 34.43 -19.64
C GLU A 64 -5.52 33.87 -19.05
N LEU A 65 -4.38 34.50 -19.34
CA LEU A 65 -3.08 34.10 -18.83
C LEU A 65 -2.96 34.31 -17.31
N VAL A 66 -3.56 35.39 -16.79
CA VAL A 66 -3.65 35.63 -15.34
C VAL A 66 -4.56 34.58 -14.68
N LYS A 67 -5.71 34.26 -15.27
CA LYS A 67 -6.60 33.19 -14.76
C LYS A 67 -5.91 31.83 -14.76
N LEU A 68 -5.22 31.49 -15.85
CA LEU A 68 -4.49 30.23 -15.96
C LEU A 68 -3.36 30.15 -14.94
N LYS A 69 -2.63 31.25 -14.72
CA LYS A 69 -1.59 31.33 -13.69
C LYS A 69 -2.19 31.08 -12.30
N HIS A 70 -3.33 31.68 -11.99
CA HIS A 70 -4.01 31.46 -10.72
C HIS A 70 -4.46 29.99 -10.54
N GLN A 71 -5.03 29.39 -11.58
CA GLN A 71 -5.39 27.96 -11.57
C GLN A 71 -4.17 27.06 -11.35
N LEU A 72 -3.02 27.42 -11.93
CA LEU A 72 -1.78 26.67 -11.75
C LEU A 72 -1.25 26.79 -10.32
N GLU A 73 -1.33 27.98 -9.71
CA GLU A 73 -0.98 28.21 -8.31
C GLU A 73 -1.90 27.42 -7.36
N GLU A 74 -3.22 27.45 -7.59
CA GLU A 74 -4.17 26.64 -6.83
C GLU A 74 -3.89 25.13 -6.96
N LEU A 75 -3.57 24.68 -8.17
CA LEU A 75 -3.23 23.28 -8.43
C LEU A 75 -1.94 22.90 -7.70
N HIS A 76 -0.94 23.78 -7.71
CA HIS A 76 0.31 23.58 -6.99
C HIS A 76 0.09 23.41 -5.48
N GLU A 77 -0.73 24.27 -4.86
CA GLU A 77 -1.08 24.16 -3.45
C GLU A 77 -1.85 22.86 -3.15
N LYS A 78 -2.77 22.45 -4.02
CA LYS A 78 -3.47 21.15 -3.89
C LYS A 78 -2.50 19.97 -3.93
N PHE A 79 -1.52 19.99 -4.83
CA PHE A 79 -0.50 18.93 -4.88
C PHE A 79 0.38 18.91 -3.64
N LYS A 80 0.71 20.07 -3.08
CA LYS A 80 1.47 20.17 -1.85
C LYS A 80 0.72 19.55 -0.66
N LEU A 81 -0.56 19.89 -0.51
CA LEU A 81 -1.42 19.28 0.50
C LEU A 81 -1.55 17.75 0.31
N LEU A 82 -1.72 17.32 -0.94
CA LEU A 82 -1.82 15.90 -1.25
C LEU A 82 -0.52 15.14 -0.94
N GLU A 83 0.64 15.75 -1.19
CA GLU A 83 1.94 15.15 -0.86
C GLU A 83 2.14 15.04 0.65
N ASP A 84 1.69 16.04 1.42
CA ASP A 84 1.70 15.99 2.88
C ASP A 84 0.77 14.89 3.43
N GLU A 85 -0.44 14.76 2.87
CA GLU A 85 -1.39 13.68 3.22
C GLU A 85 -0.85 12.31 2.83
N ARG A 86 -0.24 12.18 1.65
CA ARG A 86 0.41 10.94 1.20
C ARG A 86 1.51 10.54 2.17
N SER A 87 2.36 11.49 2.56
CA SER A 87 3.47 11.27 3.49
C SER A 87 2.96 10.81 4.86
N ARG A 88 1.89 11.44 5.38
CA ARG A 88 1.24 11.02 6.63
C ARG A 88 0.67 9.61 6.52
N THR A 89 -0.10 9.34 5.48
CA THR A 89 -0.73 8.03 5.25
C THR A 89 0.31 6.93 5.10
N GLN A 90 1.44 7.24 4.45
CA GLN A 90 2.54 6.29 4.32
C GLN A 90 3.20 5.99 5.67
N GLY A 91 3.36 6.99 6.54
CA GLY A 91 3.81 6.77 7.92
C GLY A 91 2.85 5.89 8.73
N GLU A 92 1.54 6.10 8.59
CA GLU A 92 0.52 5.26 9.23
C GLU A 92 0.55 3.82 8.69
N LEU A 93 0.73 3.65 7.38
CA LEU A 93 0.86 2.33 6.76
C LEU A 93 2.08 1.57 7.27
N GLU A 94 3.22 2.25 7.42
CA GLU A 94 4.43 1.67 8.00
C GLU A 94 4.21 1.25 9.45
N ALA A 95 3.53 2.07 10.26
CA ALA A 95 3.16 1.70 11.62
C ALA A 95 2.23 0.46 11.66
N CYS A 96 1.25 0.40 10.76
CA CYS A 96 0.37 -0.77 10.62
C CYS A 96 1.16 -2.04 10.26
N ARG A 97 2.15 -1.96 9.37
CA ARG A 97 3.01 -3.11 9.01
C ARG A 97 3.83 -3.59 10.21
N VAL A 98 4.34 -2.67 11.03
CA VAL A 98 5.04 -3.04 12.27
C VAL A 98 4.09 -3.76 13.22
N LEU A 99 2.86 -3.26 13.37
CA LEU A 99 1.86 -3.88 14.23
C LEU A 99 1.44 -5.27 13.72
N GLU A 100 1.28 -5.44 12.41
CA GLU A 100 1.00 -6.72 11.77
C GLU A 100 2.12 -7.74 12.07
N SER A 101 3.38 -7.32 11.94
CA SER A 101 4.53 -8.16 12.29
C SER A 101 4.50 -8.59 13.77
N GLN A 102 4.19 -7.66 14.68
CA GLN A 102 4.05 -7.96 16.11
C GLN A 102 2.90 -8.94 16.37
N TYR A 103 1.76 -8.76 15.71
CA TYR A 103 0.62 -9.65 15.80
C TYR A 103 1.00 -11.06 15.34
N VAL A 104 1.65 -11.20 14.18
CA VAL A 104 2.09 -12.49 13.65
C VAL A 104 3.06 -13.17 14.61
N MET A 105 4.02 -12.43 15.17
CA MET A 105 4.93 -12.98 16.18
C MET A 105 4.19 -13.52 17.42
N GLN A 106 3.27 -12.74 17.98
CA GLN A 106 2.51 -13.15 19.16
C GLN A 106 1.61 -14.34 18.87
N TYR A 107 0.97 -14.34 17.71
CA TYR A 107 0.15 -15.45 17.24
C TYR A 107 0.97 -16.73 17.11
N GLN A 108 2.16 -16.65 16.48
CA GLN A 108 3.04 -17.82 16.30
C GLN A 108 3.57 -18.35 17.64
N ASP A 109 3.95 -17.47 18.58
CA ASP A 109 4.38 -17.90 19.92
C ASP A 109 3.23 -18.59 20.68
N LEU A 110 2.03 -18.03 20.61
CA LEU A 110 0.83 -18.63 21.20
C LEU A 110 0.51 -19.98 20.56
N GLU A 111 0.49 -20.05 19.23
CA GLU A 111 0.23 -21.29 18.49
C GLU A 111 1.28 -22.35 18.82
N GLN A 112 2.55 -21.97 18.94
CA GLN A 112 3.61 -22.87 19.34
C GLN A 112 3.42 -23.38 20.77
N LYS A 113 3.03 -22.52 21.71
CA LYS A 113 2.68 -22.93 23.09
C LYS A 113 1.50 -23.89 23.10
N ILE A 114 0.44 -23.56 22.35
CA ILE A 114 -0.74 -24.42 22.24
C ILE A 114 -0.34 -25.78 21.67
N LYS A 115 0.43 -25.79 20.58
CA LYS A 115 0.88 -27.03 19.95
C LYS A 115 1.78 -27.85 20.87
N LYS A 116 2.70 -27.22 21.61
CA LYS A 116 3.59 -27.93 22.54
C LYS A 116 2.92 -28.41 23.83
N SER A 117 1.80 -27.82 24.24
CA SER A 117 1.16 -28.19 25.51
C SER A 117 -0.14 -28.96 25.33
N TYR A 118 -0.84 -28.75 24.23
CA TYR A 118 -2.20 -29.24 24.00
C TYR A 118 -2.37 -29.97 22.67
N SER A 119 -1.33 -30.06 21.83
CA SER A 119 -1.43 -30.96 20.68
C SER A 119 -1.58 -32.38 21.17
N ASN A 120 -2.52 -33.09 20.56
CA ASN A 120 -2.76 -34.50 20.81
C ASN A 120 -1.48 -35.33 20.62
N GLU A 121 -0.67 -34.99 19.61
CA GLU A 121 0.61 -35.66 19.35
C GLU A 121 1.61 -35.46 20.50
N GLU A 122 1.69 -34.25 21.04
CA GLU A 122 2.63 -33.92 22.11
C GLU A 122 2.18 -34.51 23.45
N LEU A 123 0.87 -34.46 23.76
CA LEU A 123 0.30 -35.12 24.93
C LEU A 123 0.49 -36.64 24.87
N LYS A 124 0.31 -37.23 23.69
CA LYS A 124 0.58 -38.65 23.45
C LYS A 124 2.07 -38.98 23.61
N SER A 125 2.96 -38.15 23.06
CA SER A 125 4.41 -38.28 23.23
C SER A 125 4.81 -38.22 24.70
N GLN A 126 4.28 -37.26 25.46
CA GLN A 126 4.51 -37.14 26.91
C GLN A 126 4.05 -38.39 27.66
N LEU A 127 2.84 -38.89 27.35
CA LEU A 127 2.32 -40.11 27.96
C LEU A 127 3.17 -41.34 27.62
N GLU A 128 3.68 -41.44 26.38
CA GLU A 128 4.60 -42.50 25.98
C GLU A 128 5.92 -42.44 26.75
N ILE A 129 6.46 -41.23 26.99
CA ILE A 129 7.65 -41.00 27.81
C ILE A 129 7.39 -41.43 29.26
N GLU A 130 6.26 -41.04 29.85
CA GLU A 130 5.88 -41.44 31.21
C GLU A 130 5.76 -42.97 31.35
N ILE A 131 5.16 -43.64 30.36
CA ILE A 131 5.07 -45.11 30.34
C ILE A 131 6.47 -45.75 30.32
N ARG A 132 7.41 -45.19 29.54
CA ARG A 132 8.81 -45.67 29.53
C ARG A 132 9.48 -45.43 30.88
N HIS A 133 9.29 -44.24 31.47
CA HIS A 133 9.85 -43.93 32.78
C HIS A 133 9.33 -44.88 33.87
N LEU A 134 8.02 -45.16 33.91
CA LEU A 134 7.43 -46.13 34.84
C LEU A 134 7.94 -47.56 34.62
N TYR A 135 8.23 -47.93 33.37
CA TYR A 135 8.85 -49.22 33.05
C TYR A 135 10.28 -49.29 33.57
N ASP A 136 11.07 -48.24 33.35
CA ASP A 136 12.46 -48.17 33.79
C ASP A 136 12.56 -48.08 35.32
N ASP A 137 11.67 -47.33 35.98
CA ASP A 137 11.56 -47.27 37.44
C ASP A 137 11.18 -48.62 38.03
N SER A 138 10.26 -49.36 37.39
CA SER A 138 9.90 -50.73 37.80
C SER A 138 11.12 -51.65 37.73
N ASN A 139 11.90 -51.56 36.65
CA ASN A 139 13.12 -52.36 36.49
C ASN A 139 14.21 -51.95 37.49
N ARG A 140 14.32 -50.64 37.79
CA ARG A 140 15.26 -50.12 38.80
C ARG A 140 14.89 -50.64 40.19
N LEU A 141 13.61 -50.61 40.56
CA LEU A 141 13.12 -51.18 41.81
C LEU A 141 13.43 -52.68 41.93
N GLU A 142 13.31 -53.46 40.85
CA GLU A 142 13.70 -54.88 40.85
C GLU A 142 15.20 -55.10 41.08
N LEU A 143 16.05 -54.19 40.58
CA LEU A 143 17.50 -54.24 40.80
C LEU A 143 17.87 -53.84 42.23
N GLU A 144 17.20 -52.83 42.78
CA GLU A 144 17.40 -52.33 44.15
C GLU A 144 16.89 -53.34 45.20
N ALA A 145 15.82 -54.08 44.90
CA ALA A 145 15.27 -55.13 45.76
C ALA A 145 16.23 -56.27 46.08
N LYS A 146 17.28 -56.46 45.26
CA LYS A 146 18.33 -57.45 45.52
C LYS A 146 19.18 -57.11 46.75
N TYR A 147 19.14 -55.87 47.23
CA TYR A 147 19.97 -55.35 48.31
C TYR A 147 19.18 -54.88 49.53
N ASP A 148 17.84 -54.85 49.44
CA ASP A 148 16.98 -54.24 50.47
C ASP A 148 16.35 -55.30 51.40
N ALA A 149 16.26 -54.98 52.69
CA ALA A 149 15.77 -55.90 53.73
C ALA A 149 14.24 -55.79 53.94
N ASN A 150 13.61 -54.73 53.45
CA ASN A 150 12.19 -54.45 53.66
C ASN A 150 11.33 -54.88 52.47
N ILE A 151 11.05 -56.18 52.42
CA ILE A 151 10.30 -56.84 51.34
C ILE A 151 8.89 -56.26 51.18
N ASP A 152 8.19 -55.97 52.29
CA ASP A 152 6.81 -55.48 52.22
C ASP A 152 6.73 -54.08 51.60
N GLN A 153 7.70 -53.21 51.92
CA GLN A 153 7.79 -51.88 51.32
C GLN A 153 8.15 -51.96 49.83
N PHE A 154 9.05 -52.88 49.46
CA PHE A 154 9.37 -53.15 48.06
C PHE A 154 8.14 -53.64 47.29
N VAL A 155 7.43 -54.66 47.79
CA VAL A 155 6.25 -55.23 47.13
C VAL A 155 5.17 -54.16 46.94
N LYS A 156 4.94 -53.32 47.95
CA LYS A 156 3.96 -52.22 47.85
C LYS A 156 4.35 -51.19 46.79
N ASN A 157 5.61 -50.77 46.76
CA ASN A 157 6.10 -49.78 45.80
C ASN A 157 6.11 -50.35 44.37
N TYR A 158 6.60 -51.58 44.19
CA TYR A 158 6.62 -52.27 42.92
C TYR A 158 5.21 -52.45 42.34
N MET A 159 4.27 -52.94 43.16
CA MET A 159 2.87 -53.11 42.73
C MET A 159 2.22 -51.79 42.36
N THR A 160 2.54 -50.70 43.06
CA THR A 160 2.03 -49.35 42.75
C THR A 160 2.54 -48.89 41.40
N VAL A 161 3.86 -48.92 41.18
CA VAL A 161 4.49 -48.51 39.90
C VAL A 161 4.00 -49.39 38.75
N ARG A 162 3.87 -50.70 38.95
CA ARG A 162 3.45 -51.63 37.91
C ARG A 162 1.96 -51.47 37.55
N THR A 163 1.13 -51.20 38.55
CA THR A 163 -0.29 -50.91 38.34
C THR A 163 -0.45 -49.60 37.56
N GLU A 164 0.27 -48.55 37.94
CA GLU A 164 0.25 -47.26 37.23
C GLU A 164 0.73 -47.41 35.78
N TYR A 165 1.83 -48.14 35.55
CA TYR A 165 2.31 -48.48 34.19
C TYR A 165 1.22 -49.13 33.34
N HIS A 166 0.54 -50.15 33.85
CA HIS A 166 -0.50 -50.85 33.11
C HIS A 166 -1.77 -50.00 32.90
N ILE A 167 -2.13 -49.14 33.85
CA ILE A 167 -3.22 -48.17 33.70
C ILE A 167 -2.90 -47.19 32.57
N GLN A 168 -1.72 -46.58 32.58
CA GLN A 168 -1.32 -45.61 31.55
C GLN A 168 -1.18 -46.26 30.18
N ARG A 169 -0.66 -47.50 30.11
CA ARG A 169 -0.60 -48.27 28.87
C ARG A 169 -1.99 -48.61 28.30
N LYS A 170 -2.96 -48.92 29.16
CA LYS A 170 -4.36 -49.12 28.75
C LYS A 170 -4.97 -47.82 28.24
N LYS A 171 -4.78 -46.70 28.95
CA LYS A 171 -5.23 -45.36 28.50
C LYS A 171 -4.66 -45.03 27.12
N MET A 172 -3.36 -45.25 26.90
CA MET A 172 -2.69 -45.05 25.61
C MET A 172 -3.27 -45.95 24.52
N SER A 173 -3.52 -47.23 24.84
CA SER A 173 -4.15 -48.15 23.89
C SER A 173 -5.57 -47.72 23.51
N SER A 174 -6.36 -47.23 24.47
CA SER A 174 -7.70 -46.69 24.21
C SER A 174 -7.64 -45.39 23.40
N TRP A 175 -6.71 -44.48 23.74
CA TRP A 175 -6.50 -43.22 23.01
C TRP A 175 -6.12 -43.48 21.54
N ASN A 176 -5.24 -44.45 21.28
CA ASN A 176 -4.87 -44.86 19.92
C ASN A 176 -6.04 -45.48 19.13
N ALA A 177 -6.93 -46.21 19.81
CA ALA A 177 -8.08 -46.85 19.18
C ALA A 177 -9.24 -45.88 18.92
N GLN A 178 -9.38 -44.85 19.77
CA GLN A 178 -10.47 -43.87 19.72
C GLN A 178 -10.19 -42.71 18.76
N GLY A 179 -8.93 -42.43 18.42
CA GLY A 179 -8.57 -41.24 17.64
C GLY A 179 -8.92 -39.94 18.38
N GLU A 180 -9.30 -38.90 17.65
CA GLU A 180 -9.85 -37.66 18.24
C GLU A 180 -11.35 -37.84 18.51
N LEU A 181 -11.70 -38.17 19.75
CA LEU A 181 -13.08 -38.07 20.20
C LEU A 181 -13.42 -36.57 20.36
N LYS A 182 -13.85 -35.94 19.26
CA LYS A 182 -14.48 -34.62 19.30
C LYS A 182 -15.78 -34.74 20.09
N ILE A 183 -15.81 -34.16 21.30
CA ILE A 183 -17.05 -33.76 21.97
C ILE A 183 -17.40 -32.36 21.44
#